data_AF-E9PJK9-F1
#
_entry.id   AF-E9PJK9-F1
#
_cell.length_a   1.000
_cell.length_b   1.000
_cell.length_c   1.000
_cell.angle_alpha   90.00
_cell.angle_beta   90.00
_cell.angle_gamma   90.00
#
_symmetry.space_group_name_H-M   'P 1'
#
loop_
_entity.id
_entity.type
_entity.pdbx_description
1 polymer ?
#
loop_
_entity_poly.entity_id
_entity_poly.type
_entity_poly.pdbx_seq_one_letter_code
_entity_poly.pdbx_strand_id
1 'polypeptide(L)'
;MGSACIKVTKYFLFLFNLIFFILGAVILGFGVWILADKSSFISVLQTSSSSLRMGAYVFIGVGAVTMLMGFLGCIGAVNEVRCLLGLYFAFLLLILIAQVTAGALFYF
;
A
#
# COMPACT_ATOMS: atom_id res chain seq x y z
N MET A 1 -29.11 -7.57 -19.82
CA MET A 1 -28.92 -6.65 -18.66
C MET A 1 -27.55 -6.73 -17.96
N GLY A 2 -26.64 -7.66 -18.30
CA GLY A 2 -25.35 -7.80 -17.58
C GLY A 2 -24.23 -6.81 -17.95
N SER A 3 -24.24 -6.25 -19.16
CA SER A 3 -23.08 -5.50 -19.69
C SER A 3 -22.86 -4.11 -19.04
N ALA A 4 -23.91 -3.49 -18.50
CA ALA A 4 -23.81 -2.21 -17.80
C ALA A 4 -23.20 -2.36 -16.39
N CYS A 5 -23.58 -3.42 -15.68
CA CYS A 5 -23.08 -3.72 -14.34
C CYS A 5 -21.55 -3.93 -14.35
N ILE A 6 -21.03 -4.69 -15.33
CA ILE A 6 -19.60 -4.97 -15.46
C ILE A 6 -18.79 -3.68 -15.70
N LYS A 7 -19.31 -2.72 -16.46
CA LYS A 7 -18.66 -1.41 -16.67
C LYS A 7 -18.56 -0.61 -15.39
N VAL A 8 -19.64 -0.56 -14.59
CA VAL A 8 -19.67 0.16 -13.32
C VAL A 8 -18.66 -0.45 -12.34
N THR A 9 -18.64 -1.77 -12.20
CA THR A 9 -17.68 -2.46 -11.32
C THR A 9 -16.23 -2.21 -11.75
N LYS A 10 -15.92 -2.23 -13.06
CA LYS A 10 -14.59 -1.89 -13.56
C LYS A 10 -14.17 -0.47 -13.19
N TYR A 11 -15.04 0.51 -13.41
CA TYR A 11 -14.73 1.91 -13.13
C TYR A 11 -14.53 2.15 -11.63
N PHE A 12 -15.34 1.50 -10.80
CA PHE A 12 -15.19 1.54 -9.35
C PHE A 12 -13.88 0.92 -8.88
N LEU A 13 -13.50 -0.25 -9.41
CA LEU A 13 -12.22 -0.90 -9.09
C LEU A 13 -11.00 -0.06 -9.52
N PHE A 14 -11.08 0.59 -10.68
CA PHE A 14 -10.03 1.49 -11.15
C PHE A 14 -9.88 2.70 -10.23
N LEU A 15 -10.99 3.35 -9.88
CA LEU A 15 -10.99 4.52 -8.98
C LEU A 15 -10.42 4.15 -7.61
N PHE A 16 -10.85 3.03 -7.04
CA PHE A 16 -10.38 2.56 -5.74
C PHE A 16 -8.87 2.28 -5.78
N ASN A 17 -8.38 1.53 -6.77
CA ASN A 17 -6.93 1.27 -6.90
C ASN A 17 -6.11 2.56 -7.11
N LEU A 18 -6.64 3.53 -7.84
CA LEU A 18 -5.99 4.82 -8.03
C LEU A 18 -5.86 5.60 -6.72
N ILE A 19 -6.89 5.57 -5.87
CA ILE A 19 -6.81 6.17 -4.52
C ILE A 19 -5.74 5.47 -3.68
N PHE A 20 -5.68 4.13 -3.69
CA PHE A 20 -4.63 3.37 -2.99
C PHE A 20 -3.23 3.69 -3.50
N PHE A 21 -3.06 3.88 -4.80
CA PHE A 21 -1.80 4.30 -5.40
C PHE A 21 -1.35 5.68 -4.90
N ILE A 22 -2.26 6.66 -4.89
CA ILE A 22 -1.98 8.01 -4.37
C ILE A 22 -1.63 7.95 -2.88
N LEU A 23 -2.41 7.21 -2.09
CA LEU A 23 -2.13 7.04 -0.65
C LEU A 23 -0.77 6.38 -0.41
N GLY A 24 -0.44 5.33 -1.17
CA GLY A 24 0.86 4.66 -1.10
C GLY A 24 2.01 5.61 -1.44
N ALA A 25 1.85 6.45 -2.46
CA ALA A 25 2.84 7.47 -2.85
C ALA A 25 3.03 8.54 -1.75
N VAL A 26 1.94 8.98 -1.11
CA VAL A 26 2.01 9.92 0.03
C VAL A 26 2.77 9.30 1.20
N ILE A 27 2.44 8.05 1.57
CA ILE A 27 3.12 7.33 2.65
C ILE A 27 4.61 7.13 2.35
N LEU A 28 4.94 6.75 1.11
CA LEU A 28 6.33 6.65 0.64
C LEU A 28 7.05 8.00 0.75
N GLY A 29 6.40 9.07 0.30
CA GLY A 29 6.92 10.44 0.36
C GLY A 29 7.24 10.85 1.80
N PHE A 30 6.33 10.59 2.75
CA PHE A 30 6.58 10.82 4.17
C PHE A 30 7.74 9.97 4.71
N GLY A 31 7.80 8.69 4.35
CA GLY A 31 8.90 7.79 4.75
C GLY A 31 10.27 8.28 4.26
N VAL A 32 10.35 8.74 3.00
CA VAL A 32 11.57 9.32 2.43
C VAL A 32 11.88 10.68 3.06
N TRP A 33 10.87 11.52 3.31
CA TRP A 33 11.05 12.82 3.99
C TRP A 33 11.70 12.63 5.35
N ILE A 34 11.20 11.70 6.16
CA ILE A 34 11.75 11.38 7.49
C ILE A 34 13.22 10.91 7.39
N LEU A 35 13.59 10.23 6.30
CA LEU A 35 14.96 9.80 6.05
C LEU A 35 15.88 10.92 5.55
N ALA A 36 15.34 11.89 4.81
CA ALA A 36 16.06 13.02 4.23
C ALA A 36 16.32 14.13 5.27
N ASP A 37 15.35 14.39 6.16
CA ASP A 37 15.44 15.40 7.24
C ASP A 37 16.36 14.98 8.40
N LYS A 38 17.11 13.89 8.23
CA LYS A 38 18.07 13.33 9.20
C LYS A 38 19.10 14.32 9.72
N SER A 39 19.43 15.39 8.99
CA SER A 39 20.47 16.31 9.41
C SER A 39 20.01 17.38 10.41
N SER A 40 18.71 17.65 10.52
CA SER A 40 18.18 18.75 11.35
C SER A 40 17.15 18.29 12.39
N PHE A 41 16.42 17.20 12.14
CA PHE A 41 15.42 16.68 13.09
C PHE A 41 15.96 15.67 14.11
N ILE A 42 17.06 14.97 13.80
CA ILE A 42 17.68 13.98 14.71
C ILE A 42 18.35 14.64 15.93
N SER A 43 18.83 15.88 15.79
CA SER A 43 19.40 16.63 16.91
C SER A 43 18.34 17.14 17.89
N VAL A 44 17.07 17.28 17.47
CA VAL A 44 15.97 17.78 18.32
C VAL A 44 15.25 16.63 19.04
N LEU A 45 15.18 15.43 18.44
CA LEU A 45 14.54 14.24 19.01
C LEU A 45 15.58 13.27 19.61
N GLN A 46 16.28 13.71 20.64
CA GLN A 46 17.41 13.01 21.28
C GLN A 46 17.02 11.71 22.04
N THR A 47 15.77 11.25 22.01
CA THR A 47 15.30 10.13 22.85
C THR A 47 15.15 8.78 22.12
N SER A 48 14.95 8.72 20.79
CA SER A 48 14.66 7.43 20.11
C SER A 48 15.09 7.37 18.63
N SER A 49 16.32 7.75 18.32
CA SER A 49 16.86 7.78 16.95
C SER A 49 16.87 6.42 16.24
N SER A 50 16.92 5.31 16.97
CA SER A 50 16.81 3.95 16.41
C SER A 50 15.38 3.59 15.99
N SER A 51 14.39 3.83 16.86
CA SER A 51 12.98 3.49 16.61
C SER A 51 12.36 4.33 15.50
N LEU A 52 12.68 5.63 15.42
CA LEU A 52 12.21 6.50 14.34
C LEU A 52 12.77 6.07 12.98
N ARG A 53 14.06 5.69 12.94
CA ARG A 53 14.69 5.18 11.72
C ARG A 53 14.05 3.87 11.27
N MET A 54 13.75 2.97 12.22
CA MET A 54 13.03 1.73 11.94
C MET A 54 11.62 2.01 11.42
N GLY A 55 10.87 2.92 12.05
CA GLY A 55 9.55 3.35 11.58
C GLY A 55 9.58 3.92 10.15
N ALA A 56 10.57 4.75 9.82
CA ALA A 56 10.71 5.32 8.48
C ALA A 56 10.94 4.23 7.41
N TYR A 57 11.78 3.23 7.68
CA TYR A 57 11.96 2.09 6.76
C TYR A 57 10.68 1.27 6.61
N VAL A 58 9.90 1.10 7.68
CA VAL A 58 8.59 0.42 7.61
C VAL A 58 7.62 1.23 6.75
N PHE A 59 7.51 2.55 6.95
CA PHE A 59 6.66 3.41 6.11
C PHE A 59 7.06 3.37 4.63
N ILE A 60 8.36 3.40 4.33
CA ILE A 60 8.86 3.25 2.95
C ILE A 60 8.46 1.89 2.38
N GLY A 61 8.65 0.81 3.13
CA GLY A 61 8.30 -0.55 2.69
C GLY A 61 6.80 -0.70 2.43
N VAL A 62 5.96 -0.30 3.39
CA VAL A 62 4.50 -0.37 3.26
C VAL A 62 3.99 0.53 2.13
N GLY A 63 4.51 1.75 2.04
CA GLY A 63 4.18 2.69 0.95
C GLY A 63 4.56 2.13 -0.43
N ALA A 64 5.73 1.50 -0.56
CA ALA A 64 6.17 0.91 -1.83
C ALA A 64 5.30 -0.29 -2.23
N VAL A 65 5.00 -1.18 -1.29
CA VAL A 65 4.15 -2.34 -1.56
C VAL A 65 2.73 -1.90 -1.96
N THR A 66 2.15 -0.94 -1.23
CA THR A 66 0.81 -0.41 -1.53
C THR A 66 0.77 0.32 -2.88
N MET A 67 1.80 1.09 -3.22
CA MET A 67 1.93 1.74 -4.52
C MET A 67 2.06 0.72 -5.66
N LEU A 68 2.88 -0.33 -5.50
CA LEU A 68 3.01 -1.40 -6.49
C LEU A 68 1.70 -2.17 -6.69
N MET A 69 1.00 -2.49 -5.61
CA MET A 69 -0.32 -3.13 -5.66
C MET A 69 -1.34 -2.25 -6.39
N GLY A 70 -1.36 -0.95 -6.09
CA GLY A 70 -2.22 0.02 -6.78
C GLY A 70 -1.96 0.08 -8.28
N PHE A 71 -0.68 0.08 -8.68
CA PHE A 71 -0.29 0.09 -10.09
C PHE A 71 -0.68 -1.20 -10.82
N LEU A 72 -0.44 -2.37 -10.21
CA LEU A 72 -0.88 -3.67 -10.74
C LEU A 72 -2.40 -3.73 -10.87
N GLY A 73 -3.13 -3.16 -9.91
CA GLY A 73 -4.59 -3.07 -9.96
C GLY A 73 -5.11 -2.16 -11.07
N CYS A 74 -4.46 -1.01 -11.30
CA CYS A 74 -4.78 -0.12 -12.43
C CYS A 74 -4.50 -0.79 -13.78
N ILE A 75 -3.35 -1.45 -13.95
CA ILE A 75 -3.02 -2.21 -15.17
C ILE A 75 -4.01 -3.36 -15.38
N GLY A 76 -4.39 -4.07 -14.32
CA GLY A 76 -5.35 -5.17 -14.38
C GLY A 76 -6.75 -4.72 -14.80
N ALA A 77 -7.16 -3.52 -14.35
CA ALA A 77 -8.43 -2.91 -14.76
C ALA A 77 -8.40 -2.45 -16.23
N VAL A 78 -7.27 -1.90 -16.71
CA VAL A 78 -7.13 -1.37 -18.08
C VAL A 78 -6.97 -2.48 -19.12
N ASN A 79 -6.16 -3.51 -18.85
CA ASN A 79 -5.83 -4.55 -19.84
C ASN A 79 -6.87 -5.68 -19.96
N GLU A 80 -7.99 -5.59 -19.23
CA GLU A 80 -9.09 -6.58 -19.27
C GLU A 80 -8.66 -8.06 -19.05
N VAL A 81 -7.47 -8.24 -18.46
CA VAL A 81 -6.87 -9.55 -18.20
C VAL A 81 -7.37 -10.09 -16.88
N ARG A 82 -8.33 -11.01 -16.95
CA ARG A 82 -8.92 -11.69 -15.78
C ARG A 82 -7.86 -12.33 -14.87
N CYS A 83 -6.75 -12.79 -15.45
CA CYS A 83 -5.63 -13.37 -14.71
C CYS A 83 -4.93 -12.36 -13.78
N LEU A 84 -4.78 -11.10 -14.22
CA LEU A 84 -4.14 -10.06 -13.41
C LEU A 84 -5.03 -9.59 -12.26
N LEU A 85 -6.35 -9.54 -12.48
CA LEU A 85 -7.33 -9.27 -11.43
C LEU A 85 -7.39 -10.40 -10.39
N GLY A 86 -7.26 -11.66 -10.85
CA GLY A 86 -7.14 -12.83 -9.97
C GLY A 86 -5.89 -12.78 -9.10
N LEU A 87 -4.75 -12.37 -9.66
CA LEU A 87 -3.50 -12.23 -8.92
C LEU A 87 -3.56 -11.10 -7.88
N TYR A 88 -4.19 -9.97 -8.22
CA TYR A 88 -4.47 -8.88 -7.28
C TYR A 88 -5.34 -9.37 -6.11
N PHE A 89 -6.40 -10.10 -6.39
CA PHE A 89 -7.27 -10.66 -5.36
C PHE A 89 -6.53 -11.67 -4.46
N ALA A 90 -5.71 -12.54 -5.04
CA ALA A 90 -4.90 -13.50 -4.29
C ALA A 90 -3.89 -12.78 -3.36
N PHE A 91 -3.25 -11.72 -3.83
CA PHE A 91 -2.35 -10.90 -3.01
C PHE A 91 -3.07 -10.20 -1.87
N LEU A 92 -4.25 -9.61 -2.12
CA LEU A 92 -5.07 -9.02 -1.06
C LEU A 92 -5.48 -10.06 -0.01
N LEU A 93 -5.88 -11.25 -0.44
CA LEU A 93 -6.22 -12.36 0.45
C LEU A 93 -5.01 -12.75 1.33
N LEU A 94 -3.83 -12.87 0.73
CA LEU A 94 -2.60 -13.15 1.46
C LEU A 94 -2.28 -12.07 2.50
N ILE A 95 -2.42 -10.79 2.14
CA ILE A 95 -2.21 -9.67 3.09
C ILE A 95 -3.23 -9.73 4.23
N LEU A 96 -4.49 -10.06 3.95
CA LEU A 96 -5.53 -10.19 4.95
C LEU A 96 -5.21 -11.33 5.94
N ILE A 97 -4.85 -12.51 5.43
CA ILE A 97 -4.44 -13.65 6.26
C ILE A 97 -3.23 -13.28 7.12
N ALA A 98 -2.24 -12.61 6.54
CA ALA A 98 -1.07 -12.13 7.27
C ALA A 98 -1.43 -11.13 8.38
N GLN A 99 -2.31 -10.16 8.11
CA GLN A 99 -2.77 -9.21 9.14
C GLN A 99 -3.54 -9.89 10.26
N VAL A 100 -4.44 -10.83 9.94
CA VAL A 100 -5.19 -11.58 10.95
C VAL A 100 -4.25 -12.43 11.81
N THR A 101 -3.28 -13.08 11.18
CA THR A 101 -2.27 -13.90 11.88
C THR A 101 -1.40 -13.03 12.79
N ALA A 102 -0.92 -11.89 12.29
CA ALA A 102 -0.15 -10.94 13.09
C ALA A 102 -0.96 -10.36 14.26
N GLY A 103 -2.23 -10.02 14.04
CA GLY A 103 -3.12 -9.53 15.08
C GLY A 103 -3.41 -10.58 16.15
N ALA A 104 -3.61 -11.84 15.75
CA ALA A 104 -3.79 -12.96 16.67
C ALA A 104 -2.52 -13.24 17.49
N LEU A 105 -1.35 -13.25 16.85
CA LEU A 105 -0.05 -13.44 17.52
C LEU A 105 0.33 -12.29 18.45
N PHE A 106 -0.10 -11.06 18.15
CA PHE A 106 0.18 -9.91 19.01
C PHE A 106 -0.75 -9.85 20.22
N TYR A 107 -1.97 -10.39 20.10
CA TYR A 107 -2.93 -10.46 21.20
C TYR A 107 -2.62 -11.60 22.19
N PHE A 108 -1.96 -12.65 21.73
CA PHE A 108 -1.52 -13.80 22.54
C PHE A 108 -0.14 -13.54 23.15
#